data_AF-A0A929I4Q5-F1
#
_entry.id   AF-A0A929I4Q5-F1
#
_cell.length_a   1.000
_cell.length_b   1.000
_cell.length_c   1.000
_cell.angle_alpha   90.00
_cell.angle_beta   90.00
_cell.angle_gamma   90.00
#
_symmetry.space_group_name_H-M   'P 1'
#
loop_
_entity.id
_entity.type
_entity.pdbx_description
1 polymer ?
#
loop_
_entity_poly.entity_id
_entity_poly.type
_entity_poly.pdbx_seq_one_letter_code
_entity_poly.pdbx_strand_id
1 'polypeptide(L)'
;MTKLRKLPNKKQQIPCVCYQRCAAKSTKDGQPGINVHIHCEYVGEVASALLRRLPEAVKRLIPDGVVSLVAIHDVGKVSPGFQKKYFSEILKNYCHDLSRYDNTSFITSHAEISEASLKSWFKNNNSGDPDLEKWGEVLGNHHGKRDIPRPDGIDP
;
A
#
# COMPACT_ATOMS: atom_id res chain seq x y z
N MET A 1 4.32 29.34 -3.87
CA MET A 1 5.54 28.49 -3.74
C MET A 1 5.70 28.08 -2.29
N THR A 2 5.04 27.00 -1.89
CA THR A 2 5.13 26.47 -0.53
C THR A 2 6.47 25.74 -0.44
N LYS A 3 7.43 26.32 0.27
CA LYS A 3 8.72 25.68 0.54
C LYS A 3 8.44 24.37 1.28
N LEU A 4 8.72 23.24 0.63
CA LEU A 4 8.85 21.95 1.29
C LEU A 4 9.71 22.17 2.53
N ARG A 5 9.12 22.04 3.73
CA ARG A 5 9.91 22.02 4.96
C ARG A 5 10.92 20.91 4.76
N LYS A 6 12.21 21.27 4.73
CA LYS A 6 13.30 20.29 4.67
C LYS A 6 13.02 19.24 5.74
N LEU A 7 12.71 18.02 5.30
CA LEU A 7 12.66 16.86 6.18
C LEU A 7 13.99 16.87 6.95
N PRO A 8 13.96 16.86 8.30
CA PRO A 8 15.16 17.00 9.09
C PRO A 8 16.18 15.92 8.69
N ASN A 9 17.37 16.37 8.29
CA ASN A 9 18.42 15.53 7.78
C ASN A 9 19.09 14.77 8.94
N LYS A 10 18.64 13.54 9.20
CA LYS A 10 19.38 12.39 9.78
C LYS A 10 18.37 11.28 10.07
N LYS A 11 18.47 10.16 9.33
CA LYS A 11 17.97 8.81 9.67
C LYS A 11 17.13 8.72 10.95
N GLN A 12 15.94 9.32 10.98
CA GLN A 12 15.01 9.07 12.07
C GLN A 12 14.49 7.67 11.76
N GLN A 13 14.97 6.66 12.50
CA GLN A 13 14.47 5.31 12.34
C GLN A 13 13.01 5.35 12.77
N ILE A 14 12.11 5.43 11.79
CA ILE A 14 10.69 5.21 12.01
C ILE A 14 10.59 3.76 12.46
N PRO A 15 10.09 3.49 13.68
CA PRO A 15 9.94 2.12 14.17
C PRO A 15 9.11 1.32 13.18
N CYS A 16 9.62 0.18 12.74
CA CYS A 16 8.97 -0.65 11.73
C CYS A 16 8.44 -1.95 12.34
N VAL A 17 7.35 -2.46 11.76
CA VAL A 17 6.83 -3.79 12.04
C VAL A 17 7.10 -4.67 10.83
N CYS A 18 7.44 -5.93 11.06
CA CYS A 18 7.58 -6.90 9.99
C CYS A 18 6.28 -6.99 9.19
N TYR A 19 6.35 -6.87 7.86
CA TYR A 19 5.17 -6.86 6.98
C TYR A 19 4.27 -8.09 7.15
N GLN A 20 4.84 -9.23 7.54
CA GLN A 20 4.11 -10.48 7.83
C GLN A 20 3.17 -10.36 9.03
N ARG A 21 3.36 -9.35 9.89
CA ARG A 21 2.49 -9.03 11.03
C ARG A 21 1.49 -7.91 10.74
N CYS A 22 1.58 -7.24 9.58
CA CYS A 22 0.62 -6.22 9.20
C CYS A 22 -0.69 -6.87 8.75
N ALA A 23 -1.79 -6.54 9.42
CA ALA A 23 -3.10 -7.10 9.13
C ALA A 23 -3.75 -6.41 7.93
N ALA A 24 -4.40 -7.18 7.04
CA ALA A 24 -5.17 -6.63 5.92
C ALA A 24 -6.67 -6.62 6.15
N LYS A 25 -7.17 -7.58 6.91
CA LYS A 25 -8.59 -7.81 7.21
C LYS A 25 -8.76 -8.05 8.71
N SER A 26 -9.97 -7.83 9.20
CA SER A 26 -10.38 -8.19 10.55
C SER A 26 -11.28 -9.42 10.52
N THR A 27 -11.26 -10.18 11.59
CA THR A 27 -12.27 -11.19 11.94
C THR A 27 -13.59 -10.52 12.30
N LYS A 28 -14.65 -11.32 12.49
CA LYS A 28 -15.96 -10.81 12.93
C LYS A 28 -15.89 -10.07 14.27
N ASP A 29 -14.96 -10.48 15.14
CA ASP A 29 -14.75 -9.92 16.48
C ASP A 29 -13.76 -8.73 16.48
N GLY A 30 -13.43 -8.20 15.29
CA GLY A 30 -12.54 -7.04 15.13
C GLY A 30 -11.05 -7.35 15.29
N GLN A 31 -10.66 -8.59 15.59
CA GLN A 31 -9.26 -8.99 15.70
C GLN A 31 -8.61 -9.12 14.30
N PRO A 32 -7.28 -8.96 14.15
CA PRO A 32 -6.56 -9.26 12.93
C PRO A 32 -6.90 -10.63 12.36
N GLY A 33 -7.32 -10.65 11.10
CA GLY A 33 -7.48 -11.85 10.31
C GLY A 33 -6.22 -12.13 9.51
N ILE A 34 -6.35 -12.26 8.19
CA ILE A 34 -5.21 -12.48 7.30
C ILE A 34 -4.29 -11.26 7.23
N ASN A 35 -2.98 -11.50 7.14
CA ASN A 35 -1.98 -10.45 6.93
C ASN A 35 -1.99 -9.95 5.48
N VAL A 36 -1.33 -8.81 5.24
CA VAL A 36 -1.27 -8.17 3.92
C VAL A 36 -0.62 -9.07 2.87
N HIS A 37 0.45 -9.77 3.22
CA HIS A 37 1.15 -10.66 2.29
C HIS A 37 0.22 -11.75 1.73
N ILE A 38 -0.45 -12.50 2.62
CA ILE A 38 -1.38 -13.57 2.25
C ILE A 38 -2.58 -13.00 1.48
N HIS A 39 -3.08 -11.81 1.87
CA HIS A 39 -4.16 -11.16 1.13
C HIS A 39 -3.77 -10.86 -0.32
N CYS A 40 -2.58 -10.31 -0.53
CA CYS A 40 -2.04 -10.02 -1.86
C CYS A 40 -1.86 -11.30 -2.68
N GLU A 41 -1.34 -12.38 -2.09
CA GLU A 41 -1.21 -13.69 -2.75
C GLU A 41 -2.57 -14.22 -3.23
N TYR A 42 -3.58 -14.25 -2.34
CA TYR A 42 -4.92 -14.72 -2.69
C TYR A 42 -5.56 -13.88 -3.81
N VAL A 43 -5.40 -12.56 -3.75
CA VAL A 43 -5.93 -11.67 -4.79
C VAL A 43 -5.20 -11.87 -6.12
N GLY A 44 -3.89 -12.13 -6.09
CA GLY A 44 -3.12 -12.52 -7.28
C GLY A 44 -3.65 -13.80 -7.91
N GLU A 45 -3.94 -14.83 -7.11
CA GLU A 45 -4.54 -16.08 -7.60
C GLU A 45 -5.92 -15.85 -8.22
N VAL A 46 -6.77 -15.03 -7.60
CA VAL A 46 -8.07 -14.63 -8.16
C VAL A 46 -7.88 -13.89 -9.48
N ALA A 47 -6.99 -12.91 -9.55
CA ALA A 47 -6.71 -12.15 -10.76
C ALA A 47 -6.20 -13.05 -11.90
N SER A 48 -5.29 -13.98 -11.58
CA SER A 48 -4.77 -14.98 -12.51
C SER A 48 -5.87 -15.90 -13.03
N ALA A 49 -6.74 -16.37 -12.13
CA ALA A 49 -7.89 -17.20 -12.48
C ALA A 49 -8.92 -16.46 -13.36
N LEU A 50 -9.16 -15.18 -13.11
CA LEU A 50 -10.03 -14.34 -13.93
C LEU A 50 -9.41 -14.11 -15.31
N LEU A 51 -8.13 -13.72 -15.38
CA LEU A 51 -7.41 -13.49 -16.62
C LEU A 51 -7.47 -14.72 -17.55
N ARG A 52 -7.30 -15.93 -17.01
CA ARG A 52 -7.42 -17.18 -17.79
C ARG A 52 -8.81 -17.39 -18.40
N ARG A 53 -9.87 -16.89 -17.75
CA ARG A 53 -11.28 -17.07 -18.16
C ARG A 53 -11.81 -15.99 -19.08
N LEU A 54 -11.10 -14.87 -19.23
CA LEU A 54 -11.52 -13.81 -20.15
C LEU A 54 -11.53 -14.31 -21.60
N PRO A 55 -12.38 -13.75 -22.48
CA PRO A 55 -12.28 -14.02 -23.91
C PRO A 55 -10.91 -13.60 -24.46
N GLU A 56 -10.36 -14.32 -25.43
CA GLU A 56 -9.05 -14.01 -26.03
C GLU A 56 -8.97 -12.59 -26.59
N ALA A 57 -10.07 -12.07 -27.13
CA ALA A 57 -10.15 -10.69 -27.58
C ALA A 57 -9.91 -9.67 -26.46
N VAL A 58 -10.39 -9.97 -25.25
CA VAL A 58 -10.20 -9.11 -24.07
C VAL A 58 -8.80 -9.28 -23.50
N LYS A 59 -8.27 -10.51 -23.41
CA LYS A 59 -6.91 -10.77 -22.90
C LYS A 59 -5.85 -9.98 -23.68
N ARG A 60 -6.00 -9.87 -25.01
CA ARG A 60 -5.09 -9.08 -25.86
C ARG A 60 -5.06 -7.58 -25.56
N LEU A 61 -6.06 -7.05 -24.86
CA LEU A 61 -6.10 -5.65 -24.45
C LEU A 61 -5.46 -5.41 -23.08
N ILE A 62 -5.16 -6.48 -22.33
CA ILE A 62 -4.68 -6.40 -20.97
C ILE A 62 -3.15 -6.43 -20.98
N PRO A 63 -2.47 -5.45 -20.37
CA PRO A 63 -1.02 -5.42 -20.37
C PRO A 63 -0.41 -6.52 -19.49
N ASP A 64 0.81 -6.92 -19.85
CA ASP A 64 1.62 -7.82 -19.05
C ASP A 64 1.85 -7.25 -17.65
N GLY A 65 1.83 -8.10 -16.63
CA GLY A 65 2.02 -7.69 -15.23
C GLY A 65 0.74 -7.26 -14.49
N VAL A 66 -0.43 -7.27 -15.15
CA VAL A 66 -1.72 -6.93 -14.52
C VAL A 66 -2.00 -7.75 -13.24
N VAL A 67 -1.64 -9.03 -13.23
CA VAL A 67 -1.87 -9.92 -12.08
C VAL A 67 -1.09 -9.43 -10.87
N SER A 68 0.18 -9.06 -11.08
CA SER A 68 1.02 -8.49 -10.04
C SER A 68 0.49 -7.15 -9.56
N LEU A 69 0.03 -6.28 -10.47
CA LEU A 69 -0.57 -4.99 -10.12
C LEU A 69 -1.81 -5.17 -9.24
N VAL A 70 -2.72 -6.09 -9.61
CA VAL A 70 -3.92 -6.38 -8.82
C VAL A 70 -3.57 -7.00 -7.47
N ALA A 71 -2.57 -7.91 -7.43
CA ALA A 71 -2.11 -8.52 -6.19
C ALA A 71 -1.63 -7.47 -5.18
N ILE A 72 -0.86 -6.47 -5.61
CA ILE A 72 -0.26 -5.46 -4.73
C ILE A 72 -1.16 -4.26 -4.43
N HIS A 73 -2.44 -4.26 -4.83
CA HIS A 73 -3.34 -3.11 -4.62
C HIS A 73 -3.39 -2.63 -3.16
N ASP A 74 -3.30 -3.57 -2.22
CA ASP A 74 -3.37 -3.35 -0.77
C ASP A 74 -1.98 -3.21 -0.09
N VAL A 75 -0.88 -3.07 -0.85
CA VAL A 75 0.48 -2.98 -0.27
C VAL A 75 0.63 -1.82 0.73
N GLY A 76 -0.09 -0.72 0.51
CA GLY A 76 -0.11 0.43 1.42
C GLY A 76 -0.75 0.16 2.77
N LYS A 77 -1.35 -1.02 3.00
CA LYS A 77 -1.74 -1.47 4.35
C LYS A 77 -0.53 -1.84 5.20
N VAL A 78 0.63 -2.08 4.61
CA VAL A 78 1.93 -2.17 5.30
C VAL A 78 2.44 -0.77 5.61
N SER A 79 1.61 0.05 6.26
CA SER A 79 1.95 1.41 6.65
C SER A 79 1.53 1.67 8.10
N PRO A 80 2.28 2.52 8.83
CA PRO A 80 1.91 2.92 10.19
C PRO A 80 0.49 3.45 10.30
N GLY A 81 0.08 4.35 9.39
CA GLY A 81 -1.24 4.98 9.46
C GLY A 81 -2.38 3.99 9.33
N PHE A 82 -2.30 3.04 8.41
CA PHE A 82 -3.32 2.00 8.27
C PHE A 82 -3.36 1.06 9.49
N GLN A 83 -2.18 0.57 9.92
CA GLN A 83 -2.10 -0.36 11.05
C GLN A 83 -2.55 0.29 12.36
N LYS A 84 -2.20 1.55 12.61
CA LYS A 84 -2.65 2.29 13.80
C LYS A 84 -4.15 2.56 13.78
N LYS A 85 -4.71 2.90 12.61
CA LYS A 85 -6.14 3.21 12.48
C LYS A 85 -7.04 2.01 12.84
N TYR A 86 -6.65 0.79 12.47
CA TYR A 86 -7.51 -0.38 12.61
C TYR A 86 -7.02 -1.43 13.61
N PHE A 87 -5.73 -1.42 13.97
CA PHE A 87 -5.09 -2.49 14.76
C PHE A 87 -4.17 -1.94 15.86
N SER A 88 -4.43 -0.73 16.37
CA SER A 88 -3.61 -0.05 17.39
C SER A 88 -3.29 -0.92 18.61
N GLU A 89 -4.28 -1.64 19.14
CA GLU A 89 -4.11 -2.47 20.35
C GLU A 89 -3.09 -3.59 20.14
N ILE A 90 -3.15 -4.29 19.01
CA ILE A 90 -2.22 -5.38 18.71
C ILE A 90 -0.86 -4.85 18.26
N LEU A 91 -0.83 -3.66 17.63
CA LEU A 91 0.42 -3.01 17.27
C LEU A 91 1.33 -2.77 18.48
N LYS A 92 0.75 -2.49 19.67
CA LYS A 92 1.49 -2.35 20.94
C LYS A 92 2.33 -3.59 21.25
N ASN A 93 1.84 -4.79 20.89
CA ASN A 93 2.54 -6.06 21.12
C ASN A 93 3.68 -6.30 20.14
N TYR A 94 3.68 -5.64 18.97
CA TYR A 94 4.69 -5.84 17.93
C TYR A 94 5.75 -4.74 17.91
N CYS A 95 5.37 -3.49 18.16
CA CYS A 95 6.27 -2.35 18.18
C CYS A 95 5.73 -1.27 19.11
N HIS A 96 6.22 -1.28 20.35
CA HIS A 96 5.82 -0.33 21.38
C HIS A 96 6.10 1.13 20.96
N ASP A 97 7.21 1.40 20.28
CA ASP A 97 7.55 2.77 19.86
C ASP A 97 6.61 3.30 18.77
N LEU A 98 6.24 2.47 17.78
CA LEU A 98 5.27 2.89 16.76
C LEU A 98 3.89 3.17 17.38
N SER A 99 3.54 2.46 18.44
CA SER A 99 2.27 2.66 19.15
C SER A 99 2.17 4.04 19.82
N ARG A 100 3.30 4.67 20.18
CA ARG A 100 3.37 5.98 20.86
C ARG A 100 3.18 7.19 19.94
N TYR A 101 3.36 7.03 18.63
CA TYR A 101 3.09 8.11 17.67
C TYR A 101 1.61 8.49 17.67
N ASP A 102 1.28 9.74 17.32
CA ASP A 102 -0.11 10.12 17.12
C ASP A 102 -0.69 9.41 15.88
N ASN A 103 -2.00 9.17 15.88
CA ASN A 103 -2.69 8.59 14.73
C ASN A 103 -2.73 9.57 13.54
N THR A 104 -2.59 10.88 13.78
CA THR A 104 -2.47 11.91 12.74
C THR A 104 -1.05 12.02 12.18
N SER A 105 -0.04 11.38 12.79
CA SER A 105 1.35 11.50 12.30
C SER A 105 1.59 10.81 10.95
N PHE A 106 0.62 10.04 10.45
CA PHE A 106 0.75 9.21 9.25
C PHE A 106 -0.52 9.22 8.42
N ILE A 107 -0.37 9.18 7.10
CA ILE A 107 -1.49 9.02 6.17
C ILE A 107 -2.18 7.67 6.41
N THR A 108 -3.50 7.69 6.58
CA THR A 108 -4.30 6.48 6.84
C THR A 108 -4.91 5.86 5.59
N SER A 109 -4.89 6.57 4.46
CA SER A 109 -5.35 6.06 3.17
C SER A 109 -4.34 5.07 2.61
N HIS A 110 -4.62 3.78 2.73
CA HIS A 110 -3.74 2.75 2.18
C HIS A 110 -3.68 2.77 0.66
N ALA A 111 -4.73 3.23 -0.03
CA ALA A 111 -4.69 3.36 -1.49
C ALA A 111 -3.70 4.44 -1.93
N GLU A 112 -3.70 5.58 -1.23
CA GLU A 112 -2.72 6.64 -1.46
C GLU A 112 -1.29 6.13 -1.23
N ILE A 113 -1.06 5.43 -0.12
CA ILE A 113 0.26 4.85 0.19
C ILE A 113 0.65 3.76 -0.81
N SER A 114 -0.30 2.93 -1.27
CA SER A 114 -0.05 1.91 -2.30
C SER A 114 0.48 2.58 -3.58
N GLU A 115 -0.19 3.63 -4.07
CA GLU A 115 0.24 4.37 -5.25
C GLU A 115 1.64 4.96 -5.06
N ALA A 116 1.87 5.69 -3.96
CA ALA A 116 3.16 6.30 -3.67
C ALA A 116 4.29 5.24 -3.59
N SER A 117 4.00 4.08 -2.98
CA SER A 117 4.95 2.99 -2.82
C SER A 117 5.38 2.42 -4.16
N LEU A 118 4.42 2.16 -5.06
CA LEU A 118 4.71 1.60 -6.38
C LEU A 118 5.50 2.59 -7.25
N LYS A 119 5.08 3.86 -7.28
CA LYS A 119 5.81 4.92 -8.01
C LYS A 119 7.24 5.07 -7.50
N SER A 120 7.43 5.06 -6.18
CA SER A 120 8.77 5.14 -5.57
C SER A 120 9.62 3.90 -5.89
N TRP A 121 9.05 2.70 -5.81
CA TRP A 121 9.74 1.46 -6.14
C TRP A 121 10.23 1.47 -7.59
N PHE A 122 9.38 1.84 -8.54
CA PHE A 122 9.79 1.91 -9.95
C PHE A 122 10.88 2.94 -10.22
N LYS A 123 10.77 4.13 -9.62
CA LYS A 123 11.79 5.19 -9.73
C LYS A 123 13.16 4.71 -9.22
N ASN A 124 13.18 3.92 -8.14
CA ASN A 124 14.42 3.41 -7.56
C ASN A 124 15.01 2.21 -8.30
N ASN A 125 14.22 1.52 -9.14
CA ASN A 125 14.63 0.33 -9.88
C ASN A 125 14.86 0.60 -11.39
N ASN A 126 15.07 1.86 -11.80
CA ASN A 126 15.50 2.29 -13.15
C ASN A 126 14.62 1.84 -14.34
N SER A 127 13.34 1.57 -14.11
CA SER A 127 12.35 1.64 -15.18
C SER A 127 12.03 3.12 -15.42
N GLY A 128 12.67 3.76 -16.41
CA GLY A 128 12.38 5.15 -16.83
C GLY A 128 11.08 5.27 -17.65
N ASP A 129 10.11 4.40 -17.39
CA ASP A 129 8.94 4.22 -18.22
C ASP A 129 7.83 5.24 -17.86
N PRO A 130 7.38 6.09 -18.79
CA PRO A 130 6.31 7.06 -18.54
C PRO A 130 4.96 6.41 -18.18
N ASP A 131 4.74 5.11 -18.46
CA ASP A 131 3.51 4.42 -18.04
C ASP A 131 3.48 4.11 -16.54
N LEU A 132 4.61 4.18 -15.82
CA LEU A 132 4.66 3.87 -14.38
C LEU A 132 3.76 4.75 -13.51
N GLU A 133 3.62 6.01 -13.88
CA GLU A 133 2.71 6.93 -13.18
C GLU A 133 1.27 6.40 -13.26
N LYS A 134 0.84 5.92 -14.44
CA LYS A 134 -0.50 5.37 -14.65
C LYS A 134 -0.72 4.06 -13.88
N TRP A 135 0.29 3.20 -13.80
CA TRP A 135 0.19 1.96 -13.00
C TRP A 135 0.00 2.28 -11.52
N GLY A 136 0.74 3.26 -11.00
CA GLY A 136 0.51 3.80 -9.67
C GLY A 136 -0.91 4.37 -9.49
N GLU A 137 -1.39 5.16 -10.43
CA GLU A 137 -2.73 5.76 -10.37
C GLU A 137 -3.85 4.72 -10.37
N VAL A 138 -3.72 3.67 -11.19
CA VAL A 138 -4.65 2.53 -11.20
C VAL A 138 -4.67 1.86 -9.83
N LEU A 139 -3.50 1.65 -9.24
CA LEU A 139 -3.36 1.09 -7.91
C LEU A 139 -4.03 1.99 -6.85
N GLY A 140 -3.83 3.30 -6.93
CA GLY A 140 -4.41 4.28 -5.99
C GLY A 140 -5.93 4.42 -6.10
N ASN A 141 -6.53 3.98 -7.21
CA ASN A 141 -7.95 4.11 -7.47
C ASN A 141 -8.78 2.83 -7.17
N HIS A 142 -8.19 1.84 -6.49
CA HIS A 142 -8.84 0.53 -6.32
C HIS A 142 -10.11 0.53 -5.44
N HIS A 143 -10.39 1.63 -4.71
CA HIS A 143 -11.69 1.85 -4.02
C HIS A 143 -12.69 2.67 -4.86
N GLY A 144 -12.40 2.92 -6.15
CA GLY A 144 -13.25 3.70 -7.06
C GLY A 144 -13.14 5.23 -6.89
N LYS A 145 -12.28 5.70 -5.99
CA LYS A 145 -11.90 7.10 -5.83
C LYS A 145 -10.39 7.18 -5.62
N ARG A 146 -9.75 8.15 -6.27
CA ARG A 146 -8.32 8.42 -6.14
C ARG A 146 -8.07 9.73 -5.38
N ASP A 147 -7.29 9.63 -4.31
CA ASP A 147 -6.65 10.77 -3.67
C ASP A 147 -5.26 10.98 -4.32
N ILE A 148 -4.81 12.23 -4.50
CA ILE A 148 -3.49 12.50 -5.09
C ILE A 148 -2.43 12.25 -4.01
N PRO A 149 -1.47 11.33 -4.22
CA PRO A 149 -0.51 10.96 -3.19
C PRO A 149 0.42 12.10 -2.83
N ARG A 150 0.62 12.28 -1.52
CA ARG A 150 1.63 13.22 -1.01
C ARG A 150 3.04 12.62 -1.18
N PRO A 151 4.06 13.44 -1.52
CA PRO A 151 5.40 12.93 -1.83
C PRO A 151 6.12 12.21 -0.68
N ASP A 152 5.73 12.42 0.58
CA ASP A 152 6.44 11.96 1.78
C ASP A 152 5.64 11.02 2.67
N GLY A 153 4.34 10.78 2.40
CA GLY A 153 3.52 9.85 3.18
C GLY A 153 3.24 10.29 4.63
N ILE A 154 3.55 11.54 4.99
CA ILE A 154 3.39 12.10 6.34
C ILE A 154 2.21 13.10 6.33
N ASP A 155 1.34 12.99 7.33
CA ASP A 155 0.28 13.97 7.59
C ASP A 155 0.76 14.83 8.78
N PRO A 156 0.82 16.18 8.67
CA PRO A 156 1.41 17.05 9.68
C PRO A 156 0.63 17.14 10.99
#